data_AF-A0A6P1U3T9-F1
#
_entry.id   AF-A0A6P1U3T9-F1
#
_cell.length_a   1.000
_cell.length_b   1.000
_cell.length_c   1.000
_cell.angle_alpha   90.00
_cell.angle_beta   90.00
_cell.angle_gamma   90.00
#
_symmetry.space_group_name_H-M   'P 1'
#
loop_
_entity.id
_entity.type
_entity.pdbx_description
1 polymer ?
#
loop_
_entity_poly.entity_id
_entity_poly.type
_entity_poly.pdbx_seq_one_letter_code
_entity_poly.pdbx_strand_id
1 'polypeptide(L)'
;MQRRPSLFQNIPALLIALGIGLVGFYGQKWYELPHYSQADIDASVELNMLIEMQRRGSHLPDDDATQQRLRSTLRAEIEGQINQELKKIQMRFGLGLIALVFGVGQMISMRMMRRG
;
A
#
# COMPACT_ATOMS: atom_id res chain seq x y z
N MET A 1 -32.15 35.33 1.89
CA MET A 1 -31.90 34.15 2.74
C MET A 1 -31.11 33.10 1.95
N GLN A 2 -29.79 33.06 2.08
CA GLN A 2 -28.95 32.01 1.48
C GLN A 2 -29.14 30.72 2.29
N ARG A 3 -29.78 29.70 1.71
CA ARG A 3 -29.79 28.34 2.27
C ARG A 3 -28.34 27.85 2.29
N ARG A 4 -27.73 27.76 3.47
CA ARG A 4 -26.45 27.06 3.64
C ARG A 4 -26.63 25.63 3.12
N PRO A 5 -25.85 25.17 2.14
CA PRO A 5 -25.92 23.78 1.72
C PRO A 5 -25.60 22.93 2.94
N SER A 6 -26.51 22.03 3.32
CA SER A 6 -26.23 21.10 4.40
C SER A 6 -25.08 20.21 3.94
N LEU A 7 -24.07 19.99 4.80
CA LEU A 7 -22.92 19.14 4.49
C LEU A 7 -23.36 17.77 3.95
N PHE A 8 -24.49 17.26 4.45
CA PHE A 8 -25.13 16.02 4.02
C PHE A 8 -25.52 15.96 2.55
N GLN A 9 -25.83 17.09 1.91
CA GLN A 9 -26.19 17.13 0.49
C GLN A 9 -24.99 16.90 -0.44
N ASN A 10 -23.77 17.21 0.04
CA ASN A 10 -22.53 17.09 -0.74
C ASN A 10 -21.75 15.81 -0.44
N ILE A 11 -22.17 15.00 0.54
CA ILE A 11 -21.50 13.75 0.92
C ILE A 11 -21.26 12.82 -0.29
N PRO A 12 -22.24 12.56 -1.18
CA PRO A 12 -22.01 11.67 -2.31
C PRO A 12 -20.91 12.20 -3.24
N ALA A 13 -20.90 13.50 -3.52
CA ALA A 13 -19.89 14.14 -4.37
C ALA A 13 -18.50 14.10 -3.71
N LEU A 14 -18.42 14.31 -2.40
CA LEU A 14 -17.17 14.21 -1.64
C LEU A 14 -16.63 12.77 -1.63
N LEU A 15 -17.49 11.77 -1.44
CA LEU A 15 -17.12 10.35 -1.51
C LEU A 15 -16.62 9.95 -2.89
N ILE A 16 -17.26 10.44 -3.95
CA ILE A 16 -16.80 10.21 -5.33
C ILE A 16 -15.45 10.89 -5.55
N ALA A 17 -15.28 12.16 -5.17
CA ALA A 17 -14.02 12.88 -5.35
C ALA A 17 -12.87 12.21 -4.58
N LEU A 18 -13.13 11.80 -3.33
CA LEU A 18 -12.18 11.04 -2.51
C LEU A 18 -11.87 9.68 -3.14
N GLY A 19 -12.90 8.97 -3.60
CA GLY A 19 -12.77 7.68 -4.26
C GLY A 19 -11.92 7.75 -5.52
N ILE A 20 -12.21 8.70 -6.42
CA ILE A 20 -11.41 8.94 -7.63
C ILE A 20 -9.98 9.30 -7.27
N GLY A 21 -9.77 10.18 -6.29
CA GLY A 21 -8.43 10.57 -5.84
C GLY A 21 -7.62 9.39 -5.31
N LEU A 22 -8.21 8.57 -4.44
CA LEU A 22 -7.56 7.38 -3.88
C LEU A 22 -7.30 6.31 -4.95
N VAL A 23 -8.28 6.00 -5.79
CA VAL A 23 -8.15 5.00 -6.86
C VAL A 23 -7.11 5.43 -7.88
N GLY A 24 -7.15 6.68 -8.32
CA GLY A 24 -6.17 7.22 -9.28
C GLY A 24 -4.75 7.20 -8.70
N PHE A 25 -4.57 7.75 -7.50
CA PHE A 25 -3.26 7.84 -6.87
C PHE A 25 -2.68 6.46 -6.50
N TYR A 26 -3.45 5.61 -5.84
CA TYR A 26 -2.97 4.27 -5.45
C TYR A 26 -2.94 3.29 -6.62
N GLY A 27 -3.75 3.51 -7.67
CA GLY A 27 -3.65 2.77 -8.93
C GLY A 27 -2.35 3.09 -9.67
N GLN A 28 -1.97 4.37 -9.72
CA GLN A 28 -0.67 4.78 -10.25
C GLN A 28 0.47 4.18 -9.42
N LYS A 29 0.40 4.27 -8.09
CA LYS A 29 1.42 3.67 -7.21
C LYS A 29 1.51 2.16 -7.37
N TRP A 30 0.39 1.49 -7.63
CA TRP A 30 0.40 0.07 -7.93
C TRP A 30 1.13 -0.19 -9.25
N TYR A 31 0.82 0.56 -10.30
CA TYR A 31 1.48 0.41 -11.60
C TYR A 31 3.00 0.69 -11.54
N GLU A 32 3.42 1.63 -10.69
CA GLU A 32 4.83 1.97 -10.46
C GLU A 32 5.58 0.97 -9.56
N LEU A 33 4.91 -0.03 -8.95
CA LEU A 33 5.58 -0.97 -8.06
C LEU A 33 6.66 -1.75 -8.84
N PRO A 34 7.91 -1.74 -8.35
CA PRO A 34 8.95 -2.57 -8.93
C PRO A 34 8.57 -4.04 -8.77
N HIS A 35 8.71 -4.80 -9.85
CA HIS A 35 8.56 -6.25 -9.83
C HIS A 35 9.86 -6.82 -9.28
N TYR A 36 9.94 -6.99 -7.96
CA TYR A 36 11.10 -7.62 -7.33
C TYR A 36 11.22 -9.06 -7.80
N SER A 37 12.25 -9.36 -8.58
CA SER A 37 12.60 -10.74 -8.90
C SER A 37 13.26 -11.40 -7.69
N GLN A 38 13.27 -12.74 -7.64
CA GLN A 38 14.00 -13.45 -6.59
C GLN A 38 15.51 -13.07 -6.59
N ALA A 39 16.07 -12.76 -7.75
CA ALA A 39 17.45 -12.30 -7.87
C ALA A 39 17.68 -10.94 -7.19
N ASP A 40 16.72 -10.02 -7.26
CA ASP A 40 16.82 -8.71 -6.60
C ASP A 40 16.72 -8.81 -5.07
N ILE A 41 15.90 -9.75 -4.59
CA ILE A 41 15.78 -10.06 -3.16
C ILE A 41 17.10 -10.67 -2.67
N ASP A 42 17.65 -11.65 -3.39
CA ASP A 42 18.91 -12.29 -3.02
C ASP A 42 20.08 -11.29 -3.03
N ALA A 43 20.16 -10.40 -4.02
CA ALA A 43 21.17 -9.34 -4.08
C ALA A 43 21.04 -8.35 -2.91
N SER A 44 19.80 -8.01 -2.52
CA SER A 44 19.53 -7.12 -1.39
C SER A 44 19.89 -7.78 -0.05
N VAL A 45 19.67 -9.09 0.09
CA VAL A 45 20.10 -9.88 1.25
C VAL A 45 21.62 -9.91 1.34
N GLU A 46 22.32 -10.13 0.23
CA GLU A 46 23.79 -10.16 0.19
C GLU A 46 24.40 -8.80 0.55
N LEU A 47 23.87 -7.72 -0.02
CA LEU A 47 24.26 -6.35 0.34
C LEU A 47 24.07 -6.05 1.83
N ASN A 48 22.91 -6.39 2.38
CA ASN A 48 22.64 -6.18 3.81
C ASN A 48 23.53 -7.04 4.71
N MET A 49 23.87 -8.25 4.27
CA MET A 49 24.80 -9.11 4.98
C MET A 49 26.19 -8.49 5.03
N LEU A 50 26.70 -7.96 3.91
CA LEU A 50 27.98 -7.25 3.86
C LEU A 50 28.01 -6.02 4.79
N ILE A 51 26.92 -5.25 4.81
CA ILE A 51 26.78 -4.08 5.70
C ILE A 51 26.78 -4.54 7.17
N GLU A 52 26.05 -5.59 7.50
CA GLU A 52 25.98 -6.10 8.87
C GLU A 52 27.32 -6.73 9.32
N MET A 53 28.05 -7.36 8.40
CA MET A 53 29.42 -7.84 8.63
C MET A 53 30.38 -6.70 8.93
N GLN A 54 30.33 -5.62 8.14
CA GLN A 54 31.12 -4.43 8.39
C GLN A 54 30.74 -3.75 9.71
N ARG A 55 29.44 -3.76 10.06
CA ARG A 55 28.92 -3.14 11.29
C ARG A 55 29.34 -3.88 12.56
N ARG A 56 29.32 -5.22 12.53
CA ARG A 56 29.69 -6.06 13.69
C ARG A 56 31.19 -6.29 13.81
N GLY A 57 31.97 -6.07 12.75
CA GLY A 57 33.42 -6.23 12.76
C GLY A 57 33.86 -7.66 13.11
N SER A 58 35.04 -7.81 13.71
CA SER A 58 35.64 -9.11 14.11
C SER A 58 34.89 -9.90 15.19
N HIS A 59 33.70 -9.44 15.61
CA HIS A 59 32.87 -10.09 16.63
C HIS A 59 31.77 -10.99 16.06
N LEU A 60 31.73 -11.18 14.74
CA LEU A 60 30.87 -12.21 14.14
C LEU A 60 31.48 -13.60 14.34
N PRO A 61 30.74 -14.56 14.91
CA PRO A 61 31.15 -15.96 14.84
C PRO A 61 31.20 -16.38 13.36
N ASP A 62 32.35 -16.88 12.91
CA ASP A 62 32.59 -17.39 11.55
C ASP A 62 31.89 -18.74 11.27
N ASP A 63 30.81 -19.00 12.00
CA ASP A 63 30.05 -20.24 11.95
C ASP A 63 28.99 -20.16 10.84
N ASP A 64 29.11 -21.04 9.84
CA ASP A 64 28.22 -21.15 8.68
C ASP A 64 26.74 -21.23 9.10
N ALA A 65 26.43 -21.91 10.21
CA ALA A 65 25.06 -22.04 10.69
C ALA A 65 24.48 -20.69 11.18
N THR A 66 25.33 -19.83 11.73
CA THR A 66 24.95 -18.49 12.19
C THR A 66 24.75 -17.53 11.01
N GLN A 67 25.61 -17.62 9.99
CA GLN A 67 25.47 -16.83 8.75
C GLN A 67 24.20 -17.20 7.97
N GLN A 68 23.89 -18.50 7.85
CA GLN A 68 22.65 -18.95 7.18
C GLN A 68 21.39 -18.45 7.88
N ARG A 69 21.36 -18.46 9.23
CA ARG A 69 20.24 -17.92 10.01
C ARG A 69 20.10 -16.40 9.82
N LEU A 70 21.22 -15.69 9.76
CA LEU A 70 21.20 -14.25 9.50
C LEU A 70 20.65 -13.96 8.10
N ARG A 71 21.10 -14.71 7.09
CA ARG A 71 20.61 -14.61 5.71
C ARG A 71 19.10 -14.86 5.61
N SER A 72 18.59 -15.92 6.24
CA SER A 72 17.15 -16.21 6.24
C SER A 72 16.33 -15.13 6.95
N THR A 73 16.88 -14.55 8.03
CA THR A 73 16.22 -13.48 8.77
C THR A 73 16.11 -12.22 7.93
N LEU A 74 17.22 -11.81 7.29
CA LEU A 74 17.24 -10.65 6.39
C LEU A 74 16.31 -10.83 5.19
N ARG A 75 16.25 -12.04 4.62
CA ARG A 75 15.32 -12.36 3.53
C ARG A 75 13.86 -12.18 3.99
N ALA A 76 13.50 -12.77 5.11
CA ALA A 76 12.15 -12.67 5.65
C ALA A 76 11.77 -11.23 6.00
N GLU A 77 12.73 -10.41 6.45
CA GLU A 77 12.52 -8.98 6.71
C GLU A 77 12.24 -8.21 5.43
N ILE A 78 13.06 -8.38 4.39
CA ILE A 78 12.88 -7.71 3.08
C ILE A 78 11.55 -8.12 2.44
N GLU A 79 11.27 -9.43 2.37
CA GLU A 79 9.99 -9.95 1.85
C GLU A 79 8.80 -9.44 2.68
N GLY A 80 8.96 -9.34 4.00
CA GLY A 80 7.97 -8.79 4.91
C GLY A 80 7.66 -7.32 4.62
N GLN A 81 8.69 -6.49 4.42
CA GLN A 81 8.55 -5.07 4.10
C GLN A 81 7.84 -4.88 2.75
N ILE A 82 8.29 -5.59 1.70
CA ILE A 82 7.65 -5.56 0.37
C ILE A 82 6.16 -5.92 0.48
N ASN A 83 5.85 -7.02 1.17
CA ASN A 83 4.46 -7.46 1.34
C ASN A 83 3.61 -6.46 2.13
N GLN A 84 4.17 -5.79 3.13
CA GLN A 84 3.46 -4.76 3.87
C GLN A 84 3.15 -3.54 3.00
N GLU A 85 4.07 -3.11 2.16
CA GLU A 85 3.84 -2.01 1.22
C GLU A 85 2.76 -2.37 0.20
N LEU A 86 2.82 -3.57 -0.38
CA LEU A 86 1.81 -4.08 -1.29
C LEU A 86 0.41 -4.09 -0.65
N LYS A 87 0.30 -4.64 0.56
CA LYS A 87 -0.97 -4.68 1.31
C LYS A 87 -1.51 -3.28 1.58
N LYS A 88 -0.63 -2.33 1.93
CA LYS A 88 -1.01 -0.94 2.21
C LYS A 88 -1.56 -0.24 0.97
N ILE A 89 -0.91 -0.43 -0.19
CA ILE A 89 -1.38 0.11 -1.48
C ILE A 89 -2.74 -0.50 -1.83
N GLN A 90 -2.85 -1.84 -1.80
CA GLN A 90 -4.09 -2.55 -2.13
C GLN A 90 -5.25 -2.16 -1.22
N MET A 91 -5.01 -2.07 0.10
CA MET A 91 -6.03 -1.66 1.06
C MET A 91 -6.54 -0.24 0.78
N ARG A 92 -5.64 0.72 0.53
CA ARG A 92 -6.02 2.11 0.28
C ARG A 92 -6.71 2.29 -1.08
N PHE A 93 -6.27 1.54 -2.08
CA PHE A 93 -6.95 1.45 -3.37
C PHE A 93 -8.38 0.89 -3.18
N GLY A 94 -8.53 -0.20 -2.43
CA GLY A 94 -9.82 -0.80 -2.10
C GLY A 94 -10.76 0.15 -1.34
N LEU A 95 -10.24 0.91 -0.37
CA LEU A 95 -11.02 1.96 0.32
C LEU A 95 -11.50 3.04 -0.66
N GLY A 96 -10.66 3.43 -1.61
CA GLY A 96 -11.04 4.35 -2.69
C GLY A 96 -12.18 3.80 -3.55
N LEU A 97 -12.10 2.52 -3.95
CA LEU A 97 -13.16 1.86 -4.72
C LEU A 97 -14.47 1.80 -3.93
N ILE A 98 -14.43 1.44 -2.65
CA ILE A 98 -15.61 1.41 -1.78
C ILE A 98 -16.24 2.81 -1.71
N ALA A 99 -15.45 3.85 -1.43
CA ALA A 99 -15.96 5.22 -1.38
C ALA A 99 -16.61 5.64 -2.70
N LEU A 100 -16.02 5.26 -3.84
CA LEU A 100 -16.56 5.56 -5.16
C LEU A 100 -17.89 4.84 -5.42
N VAL A 101 -17.97 3.54 -5.14
CA VAL A 101 -19.20 2.73 -5.30
C VAL A 101 -20.32 3.29 -4.42
N PHE A 102 -20.05 3.58 -3.14
CA PHE A 102 -21.03 4.15 -2.23
C PHE A 102 -21.48 5.56 -2.67
N GLY A 103 -20.54 6.41 -3.06
CA GLY A 103 -20.85 7.77 -3.53
C GLY A 103 -21.73 7.77 -4.79
N VAL A 104 -21.40 6.93 -5.78
CA VAL A 104 -22.20 6.77 -7.00
C VAL A 104 -23.57 6.15 -6.68
N GLY A 105 -23.61 5.08 -5.88
CA GLY A 105 -24.86 4.43 -5.48
C GLY A 105 -25.82 5.36 -4.75
N GLN A 106 -25.29 6.17 -3.82
CA GLN A 106 -26.08 7.16 -3.10
C GLN A 106 -26.59 8.27 -4.04
N MET A 107 -25.77 8.74 -4.99
CA MET A 107 -26.18 9.74 -5.98
C MET A 107 -27.29 9.22 -6.89
N ILE A 108 -27.20 7.97 -7.34
CA ILE A 108 -28.24 7.32 -8.16
C ILE A 108 -29.53 7.16 -7.36
N SER A 109 -29.46 6.66 -6.12
CA SER A 109 -30.62 6.47 -5.25
C SER A 109 -31.36 7.78 -5.00
N MET A 110 -30.63 8.86 -4.67
CA MET A 110 -31.20 10.21 -4.53
C MET A 110 -31.88 10.69 -5.81
N ARG A 111 -31.34 10.34 -6.99
CA ARG A 111 -31.93 10.71 -8.28
C ARG A 111 -33.21 9.93 -8.58
N MET A 112 -33.28 8.66 -8.20
CA MET A 112 -34.49 7.84 -8.35
C MET A 112 -35.60 8.31 -7.41
N MET A 113 -35.30 8.56 -6.14
CA MET A 113 -36.28 9.05 -5.16
C MET A 113 -36.82 10.46 -5.46
N ARG A 114 -36.08 11.29 -6.20
CA ARG A 114 -36.57 12.60 -6.66
C ARG A 114 -37.47 12.53 -7.90
N ARG A 115 -37.50 11.39 -8.58
CA ARG A 115 -38.24 11.19 -9.84
C ARG A 115 -39.53 10.39 -9.66
N GLY A 116 -39.67 9.62 -8.58
CA GLY A 116 -40.92 9.02 -8.14
C GLY A 116 -41.65 9.91 -7.15
#